data_AF-A0A2E2TQR1-F1
#
_entry.id   AF-A0A2E2TQR1-F1
#
_cell.length_a   1.000
_cell.length_b   1.000
_cell.length_c   1.000
_cell.angle_alpha   90.00
_cell.angle_beta   90.00
_cell.angle_gamma   90.00
#
_symmetry.space_group_name_H-M   'P 1'
#
loop_
_entity.id
_entity.type
_entity.pdbx_description
1 polymer ?
#
loop_
_entity_poly.entity_id
_entity_poly.type
_entity_poly.pdbx_seq_one_letter_code
_entity_poly.pdbx_strand_id
1 'polypeptide(L)'
;MEDQSRGKVEAILRELGQKIDVLINETTSSSIEVCNELEKTIQLLKIRKEKLEEEFNTYTGREKWQTTKNHFGNAIGELKKAVEALLNKNEKN
;
A
#
# COMPACT_ATOMS: atom_id res chain seq x y z
N MET A 1 17.00 7.20 16.45
CA MET A 1 16.52 5.84 16.09
C MET A 1 15.03 5.83 15.69
N GLU A 2 14.15 6.62 16.32
CA GLU A 2 12.74 6.75 15.88
C GLU A 2 12.58 7.41 14.50
N ASP A 3 13.31 8.50 14.26
CA ASP A 3 13.31 9.25 12.99
C ASP A 3 13.65 8.34 11.78
N GLN A 4 14.60 7.44 11.97
CA GLN A 4 15.04 6.48 10.96
C GLN A 4 14.01 5.35 10.73
N SER A 5 13.21 4.99 11.74
CA SER A 5 12.11 4.03 11.56
C SER A 5 10.92 4.66 10.85
N ARG A 6 10.65 5.94 11.17
CA ARG A 6 9.58 6.73 10.59
C ARG A 6 9.82 6.99 9.10
N GLY A 7 11.03 7.44 8.74
CA GLY A 7 11.41 7.63 7.34
C GLY A 7 11.40 6.34 6.50
N LYS A 8 11.66 5.17 7.11
CA LYS A 8 11.52 3.88 6.42
C LYS A 8 10.05 3.56 6.11
N VAL A 9 9.14 3.83 7.04
CA VAL A 9 7.70 3.63 6.83
C VAL A 9 7.18 4.56 5.74
N GLU A 10 7.59 5.84 5.76
CA GLU A 10 7.24 6.80 4.69
C GLU A 10 7.77 6.35 3.32
N ALA A 11 9.01 5.87 3.26
CA ALA A 11 9.58 5.36 2.01
C ALA A 11 8.77 4.17 1.46
N ILE A 12 8.36 3.24 2.33
CA ILE A 12 7.54 2.08 1.92
C ILE A 12 6.14 2.53 1.47
N LEU A 13 5.48 3.43 2.20
CA LEU A 13 4.16 3.95 1.80
C LEU A 13 4.23 4.68 0.45
N ARG A 14 5.32 5.40 0.19
CA ARG A 14 5.56 6.06 -1.10
C ARG A 14 5.76 5.05 -2.22
N GLU A 15 6.58 4.01 -2.01
CA GLU A 15 6.79 2.92 -2.97
C GLU A 15 5.46 2.19 -3.28
N LEU A 16 4.65 1.93 -2.25
CA LEU A 16 3.33 1.31 -2.42
C LEU A 16 2.38 2.18 -3.23
N GLY A 17 2.40 3.50 -3.01
CA GLY A 17 1.64 4.45 -3.83
C GLY A 17 2.01 4.33 -5.30
N GLN A 18 3.30 4.38 -5.60
CA GLN A 18 3.81 4.24 -6.98
C GLN A 18 3.39 2.91 -7.62
N LYS A 19 3.48 1.80 -6.89
CA LYS A 19 3.06 0.48 -7.40
C LYS A 19 1.55 0.40 -7.63
N ILE A 20 0.74 1.02 -6.77
CA ILE A 20 -0.72 1.12 -6.96
C ILE A 20 -1.03 1.98 -8.20
N ASP A 21 -0.33 3.09 -8.41
CA ASP A 21 -0.50 3.92 -9.61
C ASP A 21 -0.15 3.17 -10.90
N VAL A 22 0.92 2.36 -10.88
CA VAL A 22 1.27 1.46 -12.00
C VAL A 22 0.12 0.49 -12.27
N LEU A 23 -0.40 -0.17 -11.23
CA LEU A 23 -1.54 -1.10 -11.37
C LEU A 23 -2.78 -0.42 -11.94
N ILE A 24 -3.09 0.82 -11.55
CA ILE A 24 -4.22 1.59 -12.12
C ILE A 24 -4.01 1.76 -13.62
N ASN A 25 -2.81 2.17 -14.04
CA ASN A 25 -2.49 2.45 -15.44
C ASN A 25 -2.46 1.18 -16.32
N GLU A 26 -2.02 0.05 -15.77
CA GLU A 26 -2.07 -1.25 -16.46
C GLU A 26 -3.50 -1.76 -16.59
N THR A 27 -4.31 -1.56 -15.55
CA THR A 27 -5.70 -2.03 -15.52
C THR A 27 -6.56 -1.27 -16.53
N THR A 28 -6.39 0.05 -16.66
CA THR A 28 -7.06 0.84 -17.71
C THR A 28 -6.68 0.44 -19.14
N SER A 29 -5.57 -0.30 -19.32
CA SER A 29 -5.11 -0.81 -20.61
C SER A 29 -5.59 -2.25 -20.89
N SER A 30 -6.26 -2.90 -19.93
CA SER A 30 -6.67 -4.31 -20.00
C SER A 30 -8.12 -4.49 -20.49
N SER A 31 -8.49 -5.71 -20.92
CA SER A 31 -9.85 -6.04 -21.37
C SER A 31 -10.91 -5.74 -20.30
N ILE A 32 -12.07 -5.19 -20.72
CA ILE A 32 -13.16 -4.66 -19.87
C ILE A 32 -13.58 -5.61 -18.72
N GLU A 33 -13.63 -6.92 -18.96
CA GLU A 33 -14.06 -7.90 -17.95
C GLU A 33 -13.02 -8.12 -16.84
N VAL A 34 -11.74 -8.19 -17.23
CA VAL A 34 -10.59 -8.30 -16.31
C VAL A 34 -10.37 -6.98 -15.56
N CYS A 35 -10.65 -5.85 -16.22
CA CYS A 35 -10.54 -4.51 -15.69
C CYS A 35 -11.42 -4.32 -14.42
N ASN A 36 -12.67 -4.79 -14.44
CA ASN A 36 -13.62 -4.54 -13.35
C ASN A 36 -13.24 -5.17 -11.99
N GLU A 37 -12.71 -6.39 -11.98
CA GLU A 37 -12.26 -7.06 -10.74
C GLU A 37 -10.94 -6.47 -10.22
N LEU A 38 -10.02 -6.17 -11.14
CA LEU A 38 -8.76 -5.52 -10.83
C LEU A 38 -8.98 -4.11 -10.27
N GLU A 39 -9.83 -3.29 -10.90
CA GLU A 39 -10.14 -1.94 -10.45
C GLU A 39 -10.69 -1.92 -9.02
N LYS A 40 -11.62 -2.83 -8.70
CA LYS A 40 -12.15 -2.96 -7.33
C LYS A 40 -11.05 -3.32 -6.33
N THR A 41 -10.17 -4.24 -6.70
CA THR A 41 -9.06 -4.66 -5.84
C THR A 41 -8.07 -3.52 -5.63
N ILE A 42 -7.72 -2.79 -6.69
CA ILE A 42 -6.81 -1.64 -6.66
C ILE A 42 -7.38 -0.50 -5.82
N GLN A 43 -8.69 -0.22 -5.92
CA GLN A 43 -9.34 0.78 -5.06
C GLN A 43 -9.27 0.37 -3.58
N LEU A 44 -9.47 -0.90 -3.25
CA LEU A 44 -9.31 -1.39 -1.87
C LEU A 44 -7.87 -1.21 -1.36
N LEU A 45 -6.87 -1.44 -2.21
CA LEU A 45 -5.46 -1.23 -1.85
C LEU A 45 -5.17 0.26 -1.61
N LYS A 46 -5.72 1.14 -2.44
CA LYS A 46 -5.62 2.59 -2.28
C LYS A 46 -6.23 3.06 -0.96
N ILE A 47 -7.46 2.64 -0.65
CA ILE A 47 -8.13 3.00 0.60
C ILE A 47 -7.34 2.49 1.82
N ARG A 48 -6.78 1.27 1.75
CA ARG A 48 -5.95 0.73 2.82
C ARG A 48 -4.65 1.52 3.00
N LYS A 49 -4.02 1.94 1.90
CA LYS A 49 -2.85 2.83 1.94
C LYS A 49 -3.20 4.16 2.60
N GLU A 50 -4.29 4.81 2.19
CA GLU A 50 -4.71 6.11 2.71
C GLU A 50 -5.03 6.04 4.21
N LYS A 51 -5.70 4.98 4.67
CA LYS A 51 -5.90 4.75 6.11
C LYS A 51 -4.60 4.60 6.87
N LEU A 52 -3.64 3.86 6.31
CA LEU A 52 -2.30 3.76 6.91
C LEU A 52 -1.54 5.10 6.85
N GLU A 53 -1.74 5.94 5.85
CA GLU A 53 -1.12 7.28 5.87
C GLU A 53 -1.75 8.18 6.93
N GLU A 54 -3.08 8.11 7.10
CA GLU A 54 -3.81 8.86 8.12
C GLU A 54 -3.43 8.42 9.53
N GLU A 55 -3.42 7.11 9.80
CA GLU A 55 -2.97 6.57 11.08
C GLU A 55 -1.50 6.95 11.31
N PHE A 56 -0.62 6.82 10.33
CA PHE A 56 0.78 7.21 10.49
C PHE A 56 0.94 8.69 10.88
N ASN A 57 0.16 9.58 10.25
CA ASN A 57 0.22 11.02 10.49
C ASN A 57 -0.40 11.44 11.82
N THR A 58 -1.46 10.75 12.27
CA THR A 58 -2.11 11.02 13.57
C THR A 58 -1.30 10.49 14.74
N TYR A 59 -0.49 9.45 14.56
CA TYR A 59 0.31 8.83 15.63
C TYR A 59 1.65 9.55 15.93
N THR A 60 1.74 10.86 15.67
CA THR A 60 2.92 11.71 15.93
C THR A 60 3.34 11.82 17.41
N GLY A 61 2.61 11.20 18.35
CA GLY A 61 2.98 11.12 19.77
C GLY A 61 3.99 10.00 20.08
N ARG A 62 5.18 10.39 20.55
CA ARG A 62 6.34 9.51 20.90
C ARG A 62 6.00 8.23 21.68
N GLU A 63 5.03 8.28 22.58
CA GLU A 63 4.74 7.17 23.50
C GLU A 63 3.99 5.99 22.86
N LYS A 64 3.22 6.24 21.77
CA LYS A 64 2.42 5.20 21.09
C LYS A 64 3.09 4.58 19.88
N TRP A 65 4.12 5.22 19.32
CA TRP A 65 4.75 4.80 18.07
C TRP A 65 5.33 3.37 18.13
N GLN A 66 5.97 2.98 19.25
CA GLN A 66 6.57 1.64 19.36
C GLN A 66 5.55 0.51 19.32
N THR A 67 4.38 0.69 19.96
CA THR A 67 3.30 -0.30 19.95
C THR A 67 2.63 -0.36 18.57
N THR A 68 2.38 0.80 17.97
CA THR A 68 1.70 0.90 16.68
C THR A 68 2.60 0.48 15.52
N LYS A 69 3.93 0.64 15.62
CA LYS A 69 4.89 0.27 14.57
C LYS A 69 4.81 -1.20 14.15
N ASN A 70 4.55 -2.12 15.09
CA ASN A 70 4.39 -3.54 14.75
C ASN A 70 3.10 -3.79 13.96
N HIS A 71 1.99 -3.19 14.39
CA HIS A 71 0.72 -3.25 13.66
C HIS A 71 0.85 -2.62 12.26
N PHE A 72 1.54 -1.49 12.17
CA PHE A 72 1.87 -0.81 10.93
C PHE A 72 2.73 -1.64 9.99
N GLY A 73 3.82 -2.21 10.51
CA GLY A 73 4.72 -3.03 9.73
C GLY A 73 4.00 -4.26 9.16
N ASN A 74 3.10 -4.86 9.94
CA ASN A 74 2.31 -5.99 9.47
C ASN A 74 1.29 -5.56 8.40
N ALA A 75 0.55 -4.48 8.62
CA ALA A 75 -0.43 -3.97 7.67
C ALA A 75 0.21 -3.53 6.33
N ILE A 76 1.36 -2.85 6.40
CA ILE A 76 2.18 -2.48 5.24
C ILE A 76 2.71 -3.73 4.53
N GLY A 77 3.15 -4.74 5.28
CA GLY A 77 3.63 -6.01 4.71
C GLY A 77 2.54 -6.74 3.93
N GLU A 78 1.34 -6.82 4.50
CA GLU A 78 0.18 -7.43 3.83
C GLU A 78 -0.26 -6.61 2.60
N LEU A 79 -0.25 -5.27 2.71
CA LEU A 79 -0.54 -4.39 1.59
C LEU A 79 0.47 -4.57 0.44
N LYS A 80 1.77 -4.67 0.78
CA LYS A 80 2.84 -4.94 -0.17
C LYS A 80 2.64 -6.27 -0.90
N LYS A 81 2.39 -7.36 -0.17
CA LYS A 81 2.13 -8.67 -0.77
C LYS A 81 0.93 -8.64 -1.70
N ALA A 82 -0.14 -7.94 -1.34
CA ALA A 82 -1.35 -7.85 -2.16
C ALA A 82 -1.08 -7.07 -3.47
N VAL A 83 -0.34 -5.96 -3.40
CA VAL A 83 0.10 -5.20 -4.57
C VAL A 83 1.02 -6.05 -5.46
N GLU A 84 1.99 -6.76 -4.87
CA GLU A 84 2.91 -7.63 -5.60
C GLU A 84 2.19 -8.83 -6.23
N ALA A 85 1.19 -9.41 -5.57
CA ALA A 85 0.38 -10.49 -6.13
C ALA A 85 -0.40 -10.04 -7.37
N LEU A 86 -0.93 -8.81 -7.37
CA LEU A 86 -1.60 -8.25 -8.54
C LEU A 86 -0.63 -7.97 -9.69
N LEU A 87 0.52 -7.36 -9.42
CA LEU A 87 1.55 -7.10 -10.44
C LEU A 87 2.02 -8.40 -11.11
N ASN A 88 2.33 -9.43 -10.30
CA ASN A 88 2.75 -10.73 -10.82
C ASN A 88 1.64 -11.45 -11.61
N LYS A 89 0.36 -11.18 -11.29
CA LYS A 89 -0.78 -11.71 -12.04
C LYS A 89 -0.95 -10.99 -13.37
N ASN A 90 -0.64 -9.69 -13.44
CA ASN A 90 -0.59 -8.93 -14.69
C ASN A 90 0.57 -9.35 -15.61
N GLU A 91 1.79 -9.55 -15.07
CA GLU A 91 2.96 -9.95 -15.89
C GLU A 91 2.85 -11.34 -16.53
N LYS A 92 2.00 -12.22 -16.00
CA LYS A 92 1.82 -13.60 -16.50
C LYS A 92 0.60 -13.80 -17.41
N ASN A 93 -0.19 -12.76 -17.66
CA ASN A 93 -1.34 -12.82 -18.58
C ASN A 93 -1.02 -12.23 -19.95
#